data_AF-A0A537ZLI9-F1
#
_entry.id   AF-A0A537ZLI9-F1
#
_cell.length_a   1.000
_cell.length_b   1.000
_cell.length_c   1.000
_cell.angle_alpha   90.00
_cell.angle_beta   90.00
_cell.angle_gamma   90.00
#
_symmetry.space_group_name_H-M   'P 1'
#
loop_
_entity.id
_entity.type
_entity.pdbx_description
1 polymer ?
#
loop_
_entity_poly.entity_id
_entity_poly.type
_entity_poly.pdbx_seq_one_letter_code
_entity_poly.pdbx_strand_id
1 'polypeptide(L)' 'MIGEERIDRFLATLASDSPTPGGGAVAALAGAAGAALIEMVCNLTIDKKNYEDSWGRMRDIRGQAERARGELVTLADRDA' A
#
# COMPACT_ATOMS: atom_id res chain seq x y z
N MET A 1 9.68 4.92 -11.60
CA MET A 1 8.45 4.66 -10.84
C MET A 1 8.84 4.51 -9.39
N ILE A 2 8.21 5.24 -8.48
CA ILE A 2 8.37 5.09 -7.03
C ILE A 2 8.20 3.63 -6.62
N GLY A 3 7.24 2.91 -7.22
CA GLY A 3 7.03 1.48 -6.94
C GLY A 3 8.23 0.57 -7.22
N GLU A 4 9.22 1.05 -7.99
CA GLU A 4 10.44 0.33 -8.38
C GLU A 4 11.72 0.98 -7.84
N GLU A 5 11.60 2.11 -7.12
CA GLU A 5 12.74 2.86 -6.59
C GLU A 5 13.13 2.35 -5.20
N ARG A 6 14.43 2.41 -4.86
CA ARG A 6 14.86 2.12 -3.49
C ARG A 6 14.35 3.22 -2.55
N ILE A 7 13.88 2.81 -1.37
CA ILE A 7 13.31 3.73 -0.36
C ILE A 7 14.30 4.84 0.02
N ASP A 8 15.59 4.52 0.18
CA ASP A 8 16.63 5.50 0.50
C ASP A 8 16.75 6.60 -0.57
N ARG A 9 16.68 6.21 -1.84
CA ARG A 9 16.73 7.12 -2.98
C ARG A 9 15.46 7.97 -3.10
N PHE A 10 14.28 7.37 -2.97
CA PHE A 10 13.00 8.10 -2.96
C PHE A 10 12.99 9.19 -1.88
N LEU A 11 13.42 8.85 -0.66
CA LEU A 11 13.47 9.78 0.46
C LEU A 11 14.50 10.90 0.25
N ALA A 12 15.64 10.60 -0.39
CA ALA A 12 16.63 11.61 -0.73
C ALA A 12 16.09 12.62 -1.76
N THR A 13 15.37 12.15 -2.79
CA THR A 13 14.73 13.03 -3.78
C THR A 13 13.62 13.86 -3.15
N LEU A 14 12.77 13.27 -2.30
CA LEU A 14 11.71 13.98 -1.57
C LEU A 14 12.25 15.10 -0.67
N ALA A 15 13.43 14.89 -0.06
CA ALA A 15 14.08 15.88 0.81
C ALA A 15 14.90 16.94 0.06
N SER A 16 14.96 16.86 -1.27
CA SER A 16 15.75 17.78 -2.11
C SER A 16 15.00 19.09 -2.41
N ASP A 17 15.60 19.93 -3.25
CA ASP A 17 14.98 21.11 -3.86
C ASP A 17 14.14 20.77 -5.11
N SER A 18 14.02 19.48 -5.46
CA SER A 18 13.16 19.01 -6.55
C SER A 18 11.68 19.29 -6.24
N PRO A 19 10.90 19.82 -7.21
CA PRO A 19 9.48 20.08 -7.01
C PRO A 19 8.62 18.81 -6.92
N THR A 20 9.13 17.65 -7.37
CA THR A 20 8.49 16.32 -7.24
C THR A 20 9.52 15.24 -6.88
N PRO A 21 9.13 14.14 -6.19
CA PRO A 21 7.78 13.78 -5.73
C PRO A 21 7.28 14.67 -4.59
N GLY A 22 5.99 14.98 -4.62
CA GLY A 22 5.35 15.87 -3.65
C GLY A 22 4.70 15.17 -2.47
N GLY A 23 3.97 15.94 -1.66
CA GLY A 23 3.17 15.40 -0.54
C GLY A 23 2.06 14.44 -0.99
N GLY A 24 1.57 14.58 -2.23
CA GLY A 24 0.57 13.68 -2.82
C GLY A 24 1.10 12.25 -2.97
N ALA A 25 2.30 12.11 -3.54
CA ALA A 25 2.99 10.84 -3.68
C ALA A 25 3.21 10.14 -2.34
N VAL A 26 3.63 10.90 -1.31
CA VAL A 26 3.81 10.37 0.05
C VAL A 26 2.49 9.95 0.68
N ALA A 27 1.42 10.74 0.52
CA ALA A 27 0.09 10.39 1.02
C ALA A 27 -0.44 9.10 0.37
N ALA A 28 -0.26 8.97 -0.94
CA ALA A 28 -0.62 7.76 -1.68
C ALA A 28 0.18 6.53 -1.21
N LEU A 29 1.51 6.66 -1.03
CA LEU A 29 2.35 5.60 -0.47
C LEU A 29 1.95 5.21 0.95
N ALA A 30 1.63 6.17 1.81
CA ALA A 30 1.15 5.91 3.17
C ALA A 30 -0.15 5.10 3.16
N GLY A 31 -1.08 5.45 2.27
CA GLY A 31 -2.30 4.68 2.05
C GLY A 31 -2.02 3.26 1.53
N ALA A 32 -1.11 3.12 0.57
CA ALA A 32 -0.71 1.81 0.03
C ALA A 32 -0.09 0.91 1.11
N ALA A 33 0.74 1.48 1.99
CA ALA A 33 1.30 0.77 3.14
C ALA A 33 0.20 0.33 4.13
N GLY A 34 -0.79 1.18 4.40
CA GLY A 34 -1.96 0.83 5.20
C GLY A 34 -2.76 -0.34 4.60
N ALA A 35 -3.01 -0.30 3.28
CA ALA A 35 -3.68 -1.39 2.56
C ALA A 35 -2.87 -2.70 2.63
N ALA A 36 -1.54 -2.64 2.50
CA ALA A 36 -0.66 -3.80 2.66
C ALA A 36 -0.77 -4.42 4.07
N LEU A 37 -0.86 -3.60 5.12
CA LEU A 37 -1.05 -4.08 6.49
C LEU A 37 -2.41 -4.76 6.67
N ILE A 38 -3.47 -4.25 6.03
CA ILE A 38 -4.79 -4.90 6.02
C ILE A 38 -4.70 -6.27 5.34
N GLU A 39 -4.07 -6.36 4.16
CA GLU A 39 -3.84 -7.64 3.46
C GLU A 39 -3.09 -8.64 4.36
N MET A 40 -2.05 -8.18 5.06
CA MET A 40 -1.28 -9.01 6.00
C MET A 40 -2.19 -9.60 7.08
N VAL A 41 -3.03 -8.79 7.73
CA VAL A 41 -3.95 -9.26 8.77
C VAL A 41 -4.99 -10.23 8.21
N CYS A 42 -5.52 -9.98 7.01
CA CYS A 42 -6.40 -10.93 6.34
C CYS A 42 -5.70 -12.27 6.09
N ASN A 43 -4.47 -12.25 5.58
CA ASN A 43 -3.68 -13.46 5.33
C ASN A 43 -3.32 -14.23 6.60
N LEU A 44 -3.12 -13.54 7.74
CA LEU A 44 -2.92 -14.17 9.04
C LEU A 44 -4.20 -14.79 9.64
N THR A 45 -5.37 -14.46 9.08
CA THR A 45 -6.68 -14.89 9.59
C THR A 45 -7.31 -15.98 8.72
N ILE A 46 -7.18 -15.86 7.40
CA ILE A 46 -7.66 -16.86 6.44
C ILE A 46 -6.94 -18.19 6.70
N ASP A 47 -7.70 -19.29 6.69
CA ASP A 47 -7.22 -20.66 6.93
C ASP A 47 -6.64 -20.90 8.34
N LYS A 48 -6.74 -19.92 9.25
CA LYS A 48 -6.42 -20.07 10.68
C LYS A 48 -7.59 -20.69 11.43
N LYS A 49 -7.30 -21.75 12.19
CA LYS A 49 -8.26 -22.41 13.09
C LYS A 49 -8.87 -21.42 14.08
N ASN A 50 -10.15 -21.60 14.40
CA ASN A 50 -10.99 -20.74 15.25
C ASN A 50 -11.37 -19.38 14.64
N TYR A 51 -11.14 -19.18 13.34
CA TYR A 51 -11.53 -17.98 12.59
C TYR A 51 -12.37 -18.31 11.35
N GLU A 52 -12.85 -19.55 11.23
CA GLU A 52 -13.57 -20.09 10.07
C GLU A 52 -14.74 -19.19 9.66
N ASP A 53 -15.53 -18.74 10.64
CA ASP A 53 -16.69 -17.86 10.43
C ASP A 53 -16.31 -16.50 9.82
N SER A 54 -15.05 -16.08 9.96
CA SER A 54 -14.54 -14.82 9.41
C SER A 54 -13.86 -14.98 8.05
N TRP A 55 -13.58 -16.20 7.57
CA TRP A 55 -12.78 -16.40 6.35
C TRP A 55 -13.40 -15.76 5.12
N GLY A 56 -14.72 -15.86 4.93
CA GLY A 56 -15.40 -15.23 3.80
C GLY A 56 -15.19 -13.71 3.78
N ARG A 57 -15.49 -13.05 4.89
CA ARG A 57 -15.29 -11.60 5.06
C ARG A 57 -13.82 -11.19 4.88
N MET A 58 -12.88 -11.99 5.39
CA MET A 58 -11.45 -11.70 5.25
C MET A 58 -10.96 -11.81 3.81
N ARG A 59 -11.52 -12.75 3.01
CA ARG A 59 -11.22 -12.84 1.56
C ARG A 59 -11.73 -11.59 0.82
N ASP A 60 -12.93 -11.11 1.16
CA ASP A 60 -13.49 -9.89 0.56
C ASP A 60 -12.66 -8.64 0.89
N ILE A 61 -12.30 -8.47 2.18
CA ILE A 61 -11.48 -7.34 2.63
C ILE A 61 -10.10 -7.40 1.98
N ARG A 62 -9.47 -8.57 1.92
CA ARG A 62 -8.17 -8.74 1.24
C ARG A 62 -8.24 -8.28 -0.21
N GLY A 63 -9.27 -8.67 -0.95
CA GLY A 63 -9.43 -8.25 -2.33
C GLY A 63 -9.64 -6.74 -2.50
N GLN A 64 -10.32 -6.08 -1.54
CA GLN A 64 -10.44 -4.62 -1.54
C GLN A 64 -9.11 -3.93 -1.24
N ALA A 65 -8.37 -4.45 -0.25
CA ALA A 65 -7.07 -3.91 0.15
C ALA A 65 -6.03 -4.07 -0.98
N GLU A 66 -6.00 -5.22 -1.67
CA GLU A 66 -5.13 -5.46 -2.83
C GLU A 66 -5.37 -4.46 -3.95
N ARG A 67 -6.65 -4.20 -4.29
CA ARG A 67 -7.01 -3.17 -5.28
C ARG A 67 -6.58 -1.79 -4.84
N ALA A 68 -6.91 -1.40 -3.60
CA ALA A 68 -6.55 -0.09 -3.06
C ALA A 68 -5.03 0.12 -3.04
N ARG A 69 -4.25 -0.89 -2.64
CA ARG A 69 -2.78 -0.84 -2.66
C ARG A 69 -2.25 -0.61 -4.07
N GLY A 70 -2.73 -1.36 -5.06
CA GLY A 70 -2.31 -1.20 -6.46
C GLY A 70 -2.65 0.17 -7.03
N GLU A 71 -3.87 0.66 -6.76
CA GLU A 71 -4.31 1.99 -7.19
C GLU A 71 -3.47 3.10 -6.54
N LEU A 72 -3.20 3.00 -5.24
CA LEU A 72 -2.43 4.01 -4.51
C LEU A 72 -0.95 4.05 -4.92
N VAL A 73 -0.33 2.90 -5.21
CA VAL A 73 1.02 2.88 -5.80
C VAL A 73 1.02 3.57 -7.17
N THR A 74 0.00 3.29 -8.01
CA THR A 74 -0.15 3.93 -9.32
C THR A 74 -0.35 5.45 -9.19
N LEU A 75 -1.12 5.90 -8.18
CA LEU A 75 -1.31 7.33 -7.91
C LEU A 75 -0.03 7.99 -7.40
N ALA A 76 0.76 7.31 -6.57
CA ALA A 76 2.06 7.80 -6.14
C ALA A 76 3.00 8.00 -7.35
N ASP A 77 3.05 7.01 -8.25
CA ASP A 77 3.84 7.09 -9.49
C ASP A 77 3.39 8.22 -10.43
N ARG A 78 2.11 8.61 -10.39
CA ARG A 78 1.57 9.71 -11.22
C ARG A 78 1.86 11.10 -10.65
N ASP A 79 2.04 11.22 -9.34
CA ASP A 79 2.35 12.48 -8.66
C ASP A 79 3.86 12.79 -8.64
N ALA A 80 4.69 11.76 -8.81
CA ALA A 80 6.15 11.81 -8.84
C ALA A 80 6.71 12.34 -10.16
#